data_AF-A0AAW1XKK4-F1
#
_entry.id   AF-A0AAW1XKK4-F1
#
_cell.length_a   1.000
_cell.length_b   1.000
_cell.length_c   1.000
_cell.angle_alpha   90.00
_cell.angle_beta   90.00
_cell.angle_gamma   90.00
#
_symmetry.space_group_name_H-M   'P 1'
#
loop_
_entity.id
_entity.type
_entity.pdbx_description
1 polymer ?
#
loop_
_entity_poly.entity_id
_entity_poly.type
_entity_poly.pdbx_seq_one_letter_code
_entity_poly.pdbx_strand_id
1 'polypeptide(L)'
;MSSGSGKVMCFTGASGYIASWLMNLLLQHGIFLAASPFYRDGTDSKAELLDPEVKGTLNNVLNSCAKSPSIKRVVLTSSVAAVAYNGRPRTRDMATVNPAMVIGPLLQPTLTSAAAVLNVIKGARTFPNASFGWINVKDVANAHVQAFEIPSASGRYCLVSKEKAKSLGIEFVPLEISLKETVESLKEKSFVSF
;
A
#
# COMPACT_ATOMS: atom_id res chain seq x y z
N MET A 1 21.79 -22.24 -19.95
CA MET A 1 21.33 -20.84 -20.13
C MET A 1 19.85 -20.80 -19.79
N SER A 2 19.48 -20.40 -18.56
CA SER A 2 18.06 -20.23 -18.18
C SER A 2 17.59 -18.88 -18.70
N SER A 3 16.54 -18.87 -19.54
CA SER A 3 15.86 -17.65 -19.95
C SER A 3 15.30 -16.94 -18.71
N GLY A 4 15.92 -15.82 -18.32
CA GLY A 4 15.40 -14.95 -17.27
C GLY A 4 14.11 -14.29 -17.74
N SER A 5 12.98 -14.94 -17.52
CA SER A 5 11.68 -14.35 -17.79
C SER A 5 11.52 -13.13 -16.88
N GLY A 6 11.55 -11.92 -17.45
CA GLY A 6 11.28 -10.68 -16.71
C GLY A 6 9.95 -10.80 -15.98
N LYS A 7 9.96 -10.63 -14.65
CA LYS A 7 8.77 -10.66 -13.83
C LYS A 7 8.11 -9.28 -13.91
N VAL A 8 6.83 -9.22 -14.23
CA VAL A 8 6.06 -7.96 -14.30
C VAL A 8 5.06 -7.94 -13.16
N MET A 9 5.03 -6.84 -12.40
CA MET A 9 4.13 -6.63 -11.26
C MET A 9 3.42 -5.28 -11.44
N CYS A 10 2.10 -5.31 -11.58
CA CYS A 10 1.30 -4.11 -11.79
C CYS A 10 0.77 -3.57 -10.46
N PHE A 11 0.89 -2.25 -10.25
CA PHE A 11 0.32 -1.54 -9.11
C PHE A 11 -0.36 -0.25 -9.56
N THR A 12 -1.54 0.03 -9.03
CA THR A 12 -2.24 1.31 -9.22
C THR A 12 -1.67 2.37 -8.28
N GLY A 13 -1.38 3.58 -8.79
CA GLY A 13 -1.02 4.77 -8.00
C GLY A 13 0.48 5.01 -7.76
N ALA A 14 1.34 4.92 -8.80
CA ALA A 14 2.80 5.08 -8.74
C ALA A 14 3.32 6.24 -7.86
N SER A 15 2.71 7.42 -7.95
CA SER A 15 3.14 8.61 -7.21
C SER A 15 2.66 8.66 -5.75
N GLY A 16 1.89 7.65 -5.31
CA GLY A 16 1.37 7.54 -3.96
C GLY A 16 2.43 7.17 -2.93
N TYR A 17 2.08 7.30 -1.66
CA TYR A 17 2.99 7.09 -0.52
C TYR A 17 3.60 5.68 -0.47
N ILE A 18 2.76 4.65 -0.56
CA ILE A 18 3.21 3.24 -0.60
C ILE A 18 3.95 2.95 -1.91
N ALA A 19 3.42 3.46 -3.03
CA ALA A 19 3.95 3.17 -4.36
C ALA A 19 5.34 3.76 -4.59
N SER A 20 5.65 4.94 -4.02
CA SER A 20 6.98 5.53 -4.10
C SER A 20 8.03 4.66 -3.41
N TRP A 21 7.68 4.06 -2.26
CA TRP A 21 8.55 3.11 -1.56
C TRP A 21 8.71 1.79 -2.29
N LEU A 22 7.60 1.29 -2.86
CA LEU A 22 7.64 0.13 -3.74
C LEU A 22 8.55 0.38 -4.94
N MET A 23 8.48 1.53 -5.60
CA MET A 23 9.37 1.85 -6.71
C MET A 23 10.83 1.87 -6.27
N ASN A 24 11.15 2.49 -5.14
CA ASN A 24 12.52 2.52 -4.60
C ASN A 24 13.09 1.11 -4.36
N LEU A 25 12.24 0.18 -3.93
CA LEU A 25 12.62 -1.22 -3.69
C LEU A 25 12.65 -2.04 -5.00
N LEU A 26 11.63 -1.89 -5.86
CA LEU A 26 11.39 -2.71 -7.05
C LEU A 26 12.23 -2.30 -8.27
N LEU A 27 12.72 -1.06 -8.35
CA LEU A 27 13.68 -0.64 -9.38
C LEU A 27 14.99 -1.45 -9.30
N GLN A 28 15.31 -2.00 -8.12
CA GLN A 28 16.42 -2.91 -7.93
C GLN A 28 16.17 -4.31 -8.54
N HIS A 29 14.92 -4.61 -8.94
CA HIS A 29 14.46 -5.92 -9.40
C HIS A 29 13.84 -5.93 -10.82
N GLY A 30 13.86 -4.81 -11.56
CA GLY A 30 13.50 -4.77 -12.99
C GLY A 30 11.99 -4.91 -13.31
N ILE A 31 11.13 -4.36 -12.45
CA ILE A 31 9.67 -4.51 -12.50
C ILE A 31 8.98 -3.21 -12.98
N PHE A 32 8.05 -3.31 -13.95
CA PHE A 32 7.35 -2.16 -14.58
C PHE A 32 5.93 -1.91 -14.04
N LEU A 33 5.52 -0.64 -13.95
CA LEU A 33 4.32 -0.18 -13.22
C LEU A 33 3.27 0.51 -14.12
N ALA A 34 1.98 0.48 -13.73
CA ALA A 34 0.89 1.22 -14.38
C ALA A 34 -0.02 1.93 -13.34
N ALA A 35 0.06 3.26 -13.25
CA ALA A 35 -0.62 4.05 -12.22
C ALA A 35 -2.02 4.56 -12.61
N SER A 36 -2.91 4.76 -11.62
CA SER A 36 -4.10 5.60 -11.73
C SER A 36 -4.05 6.72 -10.68
N PRO A 37 -4.46 7.97 -11.00
CA PRO A 37 -4.50 9.08 -10.05
C PRO A 37 -5.66 8.95 -9.05
N PHE A 38 -5.53 9.61 -7.88
CA PHE A 38 -6.56 9.70 -6.84
C PHE A 38 -6.90 11.19 -6.60
N TYR A 39 -8.17 11.55 -6.68
CA TYR A 39 -8.69 12.91 -6.45
C TYR A 39 -9.71 12.89 -5.32
N ARG A 40 -9.63 13.86 -4.41
CA ARG A 40 -10.36 13.85 -3.11
C ARG A 40 -11.50 14.86 -3.02
N ASP A 41 -11.75 15.63 -4.08
CA ASP A 41 -12.61 16.82 -4.05
C ASP A 41 -14.03 16.59 -4.59
N GLY A 42 -14.50 15.33 -4.56
CA GLY A 42 -15.79 14.95 -5.11
C GLY A 42 -16.96 15.05 -4.14
N THR A 43 -18.12 15.43 -4.66
CA THR A 43 -19.38 15.49 -3.88
C THR A 43 -20.14 14.17 -3.89
N ASP A 44 -19.94 13.34 -4.92
CA ASP A 44 -20.45 11.98 -5.01
C ASP A 44 -19.32 10.95 -4.95
N SER A 45 -19.01 10.49 -3.73
CA SER A 45 -17.98 9.47 -3.50
C SER A 45 -18.20 8.15 -4.27
N LYS A 46 -19.44 7.84 -4.67
CA LYS A 46 -19.72 6.63 -5.43
C LYS A 46 -19.35 6.81 -6.90
N ALA A 47 -19.87 7.85 -7.53
CA ALA A 47 -19.63 8.11 -8.96
C ALA A 47 -18.20 8.59 -9.24
N GLU A 48 -17.59 9.32 -8.32
CA GLU A 48 -16.30 9.98 -8.55
C GLU A 48 -15.11 9.19 -8.02
N LEU A 49 -15.33 8.26 -7.08
CA LEU A 49 -14.26 7.47 -6.48
C LEU A 49 -14.48 5.95 -6.62
N LEU A 50 -15.56 5.41 -6.03
CA LEU A 50 -15.76 3.96 -5.94
C LEU A 50 -15.95 3.31 -7.32
N ASP A 51 -16.83 3.86 -8.16
CA ASP A 51 -17.11 3.29 -9.48
C ASP A 51 -15.88 3.33 -10.41
N PRO A 52 -15.13 4.44 -10.51
CA PRO A 52 -13.87 4.49 -11.24
C PRO A 52 -12.82 3.51 -10.71
N GLU A 53 -12.65 3.38 -9.38
CA GLU A 53 -11.69 2.45 -8.79
C GLU A 53 -12.05 0.98 -9.08
N VAL A 54 -13.33 0.62 -8.92
CA VAL A 54 -13.82 -0.74 -9.19
C VAL A 54 -13.72 -1.07 -10.68
N LYS A 55 -14.21 -0.18 -11.56
CA LYS A 55 -14.14 -0.38 -13.02
C LYS A 55 -12.69 -0.38 -13.50
N GLY A 56 -11.85 0.52 -13.02
CA GLY A 56 -10.43 0.57 -13.36
C GLY A 56 -9.71 -0.72 -12.96
N THR A 57 -9.96 -1.21 -11.74
CA THR A 57 -9.35 -2.45 -11.25
C THR A 57 -9.84 -3.67 -12.04
N LEU A 58 -11.15 -3.87 -12.14
CA LEU A 58 -11.72 -5.06 -12.79
C LEU A 58 -11.54 -5.03 -14.31
N ASN A 59 -12.00 -3.95 -14.95
CA ASN A 59 -12.15 -3.90 -16.40
C ASN A 59 -10.86 -3.55 -17.14
N ASN A 60 -9.96 -2.77 -16.50
CA ASN A 60 -8.71 -2.37 -17.14
C ASN A 60 -7.56 -3.25 -16.66
N VAL A 61 -7.28 -3.28 -15.35
CA VAL A 61 -6.08 -3.97 -14.84
C VAL A 61 -6.25 -5.48 -14.86
N LEU A 62 -7.21 -6.03 -14.10
CA LEU A 62 -7.35 -7.48 -13.92
C LEU A 62 -7.73 -8.18 -15.23
N ASN A 63 -8.64 -7.62 -16.02
CA ASN A 63 -8.97 -8.15 -17.34
C ASN A 63 -7.77 -8.14 -18.30
N SER A 64 -6.91 -7.11 -18.27
CA SER A 64 -5.71 -7.08 -19.10
C SER A 64 -4.67 -8.11 -18.62
N CYS A 65 -4.49 -8.23 -17.30
CA CYS A 65 -3.64 -9.25 -16.71
C CYS A 65 -4.10 -10.67 -17.10
N ALA A 66 -5.40 -10.95 -17.04
CA ALA A 66 -5.96 -12.25 -17.40
C ALA A 66 -5.77 -12.60 -18.90
N LYS A 67 -5.73 -11.60 -19.77
CA LYS A 67 -5.48 -11.78 -21.22
C LYS A 67 -3.99 -11.91 -21.56
N SER A 68 -3.09 -11.60 -20.63
CA SER A 68 -1.65 -11.63 -20.85
C SER A 68 -1.05 -12.94 -20.33
N PRO A 69 -0.64 -13.88 -21.20
CA PRO A 69 -0.07 -15.16 -20.76
C PRO A 69 1.30 -15.01 -20.07
N SER A 70 1.95 -13.85 -20.17
CA SER A 70 3.21 -13.55 -19.48
C SER A 70 3.00 -13.13 -18.02
N ILE A 71 1.80 -12.67 -17.65
CA ILE A 71 1.48 -12.27 -16.29
C ILE A 71 1.06 -13.51 -15.50
N LYS A 72 1.95 -13.95 -14.61
CA LYS A 72 1.72 -15.14 -13.79
C LYS A 72 1.16 -14.84 -12.41
N ARG A 73 1.18 -13.57 -11.99
CA ARG A 73 0.81 -13.16 -10.64
C ARG A 73 0.37 -11.71 -10.58
N VAL A 74 -0.66 -11.46 -9.78
CA VAL A 74 -1.13 -10.12 -9.41
C VAL A 74 -1.14 -10.00 -7.90
N VAL A 75 -0.53 -8.93 -7.39
CA VAL A 75 -0.64 -8.53 -5.98
C VAL A 75 -1.40 -7.23 -5.94
N LEU A 76 -2.54 -7.23 -5.24
CA LEU A 76 -3.42 -6.08 -5.15
C LEU A 76 -3.21 -5.36 -3.82
N THR A 77 -2.97 -4.05 -3.86
CA THR A 77 -3.06 -3.19 -2.68
C THR A 77 -4.53 -2.84 -2.43
N SER A 78 -5.03 -3.15 -1.24
CA SER A 78 -6.37 -2.75 -0.80
C SER A 78 -6.25 -2.02 0.54
N SER A 79 -7.20 -2.15 1.47
CA SER A 79 -7.18 -1.48 2.76
C SER A 79 -7.80 -2.35 3.85
N VAL A 80 -7.29 -2.26 5.09
CA VAL A 80 -7.94 -2.88 6.26
C VAL A 80 -9.41 -2.47 6.37
N ALA A 81 -9.78 -1.25 5.95
CA ALA A 81 -11.17 -0.79 5.96
C ALA A 81 -12.10 -1.69 5.10
N ALA A 82 -11.59 -2.28 4.02
CA ALA A 82 -12.36 -3.17 3.15
C ALA A 82 -12.51 -4.59 3.73
N VAL A 83 -11.67 -4.96 4.70
CA VAL A 83 -11.61 -6.30 5.29
C VAL A 83 -12.27 -6.37 6.66
N ALA A 84 -12.21 -5.28 7.45
CA ALA A 84 -12.83 -5.17 8.77
C ALA A 84 -14.33 -5.50 8.76
N TYR A 85 -15.00 -5.37 7.61
CA TYR A 85 -16.44 -5.56 7.46
C TYR A 85 -16.85 -6.65 6.46
N ASN A 86 -15.89 -7.43 5.90
CA ASN A 86 -16.20 -8.43 4.86
C ASN A 86 -15.60 -9.82 5.12
N GLY A 87 -16.47 -10.82 5.15
CA GLY A 87 -16.13 -12.24 5.22
C GLY A 87 -15.67 -12.84 3.87
N ARG A 88 -14.49 -13.48 3.91
CA ARG A 88 -13.82 -14.34 2.90
C ARG A 88 -13.35 -13.69 1.57
N PRO A 89 -12.15 -14.08 1.05
CA PRO A 89 -11.68 -13.66 -0.27
C PRO A 89 -12.51 -14.31 -1.40
N ARG A 90 -12.76 -13.58 -2.49
CA ARG A 90 -13.52 -14.09 -3.65
C ARG A 90 -12.66 -14.84 -4.69
N THR A 91 -11.33 -14.82 -4.59
CA THR A 91 -10.42 -15.47 -5.56
C THR A 91 -9.26 -16.16 -4.84
N ARG A 92 -8.90 -17.37 -5.29
CA ARG A 92 -7.91 -18.26 -4.65
C ARG A 92 -6.46 -17.95 -5.05
N ASP A 93 -6.25 -17.41 -6.25
CA ASP A 93 -4.90 -17.20 -6.83
C ASP A 93 -4.40 -15.76 -6.76
N MET A 94 -5.04 -14.93 -5.94
CA MET A 94 -4.68 -13.52 -5.76
C MET A 94 -4.19 -13.27 -4.35
N ALA A 95 -3.03 -12.62 -4.22
CA ALA A 95 -2.58 -12.06 -2.96
C ALA A 95 -3.05 -10.60 -2.85
N THR A 96 -3.71 -10.27 -1.75
CA THR A 96 -4.13 -8.89 -1.44
C THR A 96 -3.42 -8.42 -0.20
N VAL A 97 -2.71 -7.29 -0.29
CA VAL A 97 -2.07 -6.63 0.85
C VAL A 97 -2.99 -5.52 1.33
N ASN A 98 -3.39 -5.58 2.60
CA ASN A 98 -4.34 -4.66 3.22
C ASN A 98 -3.60 -3.90 4.33
N PRO A 99 -2.96 -2.76 4.02
CA PRO A 99 -2.34 -1.92 5.03
C PRO A 99 -3.36 -1.24 5.95
N ALA A 100 -2.85 -0.85 7.12
CA ALA A 100 -3.51 0.00 8.11
C ALA A 100 -3.31 1.49 7.80
N MET A 101 -3.36 2.36 8.81
CA MET A 101 -2.79 3.70 8.70
C MET A 101 -1.28 3.60 8.49
N VAL A 102 -0.82 4.00 7.30
CA VAL A 102 0.60 3.93 6.93
C VAL A 102 1.34 5.18 7.42
N ILE A 103 2.48 5.00 8.06
CA ILE A 103 3.39 6.07 8.51
C ILE A 103 4.84 5.67 8.20
N GLY A 104 5.81 6.55 8.46
CA GLY A 104 7.22 6.39 8.11
C GLY A 104 7.74 7.51 7.21
N PRO A 105 8.93 7.39 6.61
CA PRO A 105 9.50 8.47 5.82
C PRO A 105 8.74 8.69 4.51
N LEU A 106 8.53 9.94 4.11
CA LEU A 106 7.86 10.31 2.87
C LEU A 106 8.88 10.40 1.74
N LEU A 107 8.61 9.77 0.59
CA LEU A 107 9.41 9.97 -0.61
C LEU A 107 8.78 11.04 -1.50
N GLN A 108 7.46 11.00 -1.65
CA GLN A 108 6.66 12.00 -2.35
C GLN A 108 6.61 13.35 -1.61
N PRO A 109 6.31 14.46 -2.31
CA PRO A 109 6.23 15.79 -1.70
C PRO A 109 4.87 16.08 -1.03
N THR A 110 3.88 15.19 -1.16
CA THR A 110 2.52 15.41 -0.66
C THR A 110 2.24 14.61 0.62
N LEU A 111 1.47 15.22 1.52
CA LEU A 111 1.01 14.58 2.76
C LEU A 111 -0.13 13.60 2.46
N THR A 112 -0.09 12.44 3.11
CA THR A 112 -1.12 11.40 3.06
C THR A 112 -1.59 11.08 4.49
N SER A 113 -1.50 9.84 4.94
CA SER A 113 -1.76 9.43 6.32
C SER A 113 -0.78 10.03 7.34
N ALA A 114 0.42 10.43 6.91
CA ALA A 114 1.37 11.18 7.74
C ALA A 114 0.83 12.52 8.24
N ALA A 115 -0.22 13.07 7.61
CA ALA A 115 -0.92 14.27 8.10
C ALA A 115 -1.49 14.07 9.52
N ALA A 116 -1.88 12.85 9.90
CA ALA A 116 -2.36 12.56 11.25
C ALA A 116 -1.26 12.81 12.31
N VAL A 117 -0.02 12.40 12.01
CA VAL A 117 1.14 12.65 12.87
C VAL A 117 1.48 14.14 12.88
N LEU A 118 1.48 14.79 11.72
CA LEU A 118 1.74 16.22 11.58
C LEU A 118 0.78 17.07 12.42
N ASN A 119 -0.52 16.74 12.41
CA ASN A 119 -1.53 17.48 13.15
C ASN A 119 -1.28 17.44 14.66
N VAL A 120 -0.84 16.29 15.19
CA VAL A 120 -0.47 16.17 16.61
C VAL A 120 0.75 17.04 16.93
N ILE A 121 1.79 17.01 16.09
CA ILE A 121 3.00 17.85 16.26
C ILE A 121 2.65 19.33 16.27
N LYS A 122 1.70 19.76 15.42
CA LYS A 122 1.24 21.15 15.34
C LYS A 122 0.29 21.56 16.47
N GLY A 123 0.09 20.71 17.48
CA GLY A 123 -0.70 21.03 18.66
C GLY A 123 -2.20 20.91 18.45
N ALA A 124 -2.66 19.89 17.72
CA ALA A 124 -4.09 19.58 17.61
C ALA A 124 -4.77 19.59 18.98
N ARG A 125 -5.82 20.43 19.12
CA ARG A 125 -6.56 20.58 20.39
C ARG A 125 -7.48 19.41 20.70
N THR A 126 -7.86 18.66 19.67
CA THR A 126 -8.79 17.53 19.75
C THR A 126 -8.27 16.39 18.91
N PHE A 127 -8.59 15.17 19.33
CA PHE A 127 -8.27 13.93 18.62
C PHE A 127 -9.52 13.06 18.57
N PRO A 128 -9.68 12.24 17.51
CA PRO A 128 -10.80 11.33 17.42
C PRO A 128 -10.72 10.30 18.55
N ASN A 129 -11.85 10.02 19.21
CA ASN A 129 -11.98 8.91 20.15
C ASN A 129 -12.08 7.58 19.38
N ALA A 130 -10.99 7.21 18.69
CA ALA A 130 -10.92 6.04 17.83
C ALA A 130 -9.49 5.45 17.89
N SER A 131 -9.41 4.12 17.83
CA SER A 131 -8.15 3.40 17.71
C SER A 131 -7.91 2.99 16.26
N PHE A 132 -6.70 3.22 15.78
CA PHE A 132 -6.27 2.81 14.44
C PHE A 132 -5.07 1.88 14.55
N GLY A 133 -5.03 0.86 13.68
CA GLY A 133 -3.79 0.12 13.44
C GLY A 133 -2.82 1.00 12.66
N TRP A 134 -1.55 0.99 13.06
CA TRP A 134 -0.47 1.75 12.42
C TRP A 134 0.56 0.79 11.84
N ILE A 135 1.14 1.14 10.70
CA ILE A 135 2.20 0.35 10.07
C ILE A 135 3.22 1.23 9.36
N ASN A 136 4.49 0.83 9.41
CA ASN A 136 5.55 1.47 8.64
C ASN A 136 5.40 1.23 7.13
N VAL A 137 5.60 2.28 6.33
CA VAL A 137 5.54 2.23 4.86
C VAL A 137 6.54 1.23 4.27
N LYS A 138 7.70 1.02 4.92
CA LYS A 138 8.70 0.03 4.52
C LYS A 138 8.17 -1.39 4.67
N ASP A 139 7.45 -1.68 5.75
CA ASP A 139 6.83 -2.99 5.98
C ASP A 139 5.74 -3.26 4.95
N VAL A 140 4.94 -2.23 4.61
CA VAL A 140 3.95 -2.34 3.54
C VAL A 140 4.63 -2.64 2.20
N ALA A 141 5.72 -1.93 1.86
CA ALA A 141 6.44 -2.17 0.63
C ALA A 141 7.01 -3.59 0.58
N ASN A 142 7.70 -4.02 1.65
CA ASN A 142 8.25 -5.36 1.78
C ASN A 142 7.16 -6.45 1.67
N ALA A 143 5.99 -6.23 2.27
CA ALA A 143 4.86 -7.16 2.18
C ALA A 143 4.41 -7.42 0.74
N HIS A 144 4.38 -6.40 -0.11
CA HIS A 144 4.02 -6.58 -1.51
C HIS A 144 5.10 -7.34 -2.28
N VAL A 145 6.38 -7.05 -2.04
CA VAL A 145 7.49 -7.80 -2.65
C VAL A 145 7.41 -9.27 -2.24
N GLN A 146 7.28 -9.56 -0.94
CA GLN A 146 7.16 -10.92 -0.45
C GLN A 146 5.91 -11.64 -0.99
N ALA A 147 4.77 -10.96 -1.05
CA ALA A 147 3.56 -11.52 -1.65
C ALA A 147 3.73 -11.82 -3.16
N PHE A 148 4.60 -11.08 -3.84
CA PHE A 148 4.94 -11.33 -5.23
C PHE A 148 5.93 -12.48 -5.40
N GLU A 149 6.96 -12.55 -4.56
CA GLU A 149 8.05 -13.50 -4.71
C GLU A 149 7.70 -14.90 -4.21
N ILE A 150 6.95 -15.02 -3.10
CA ILE A 150 6.62 -16.29 -2.45
C ILE A 150 5.55 -17.03 -3.27
N PRO A 151 5.84 -18.17 -3.94
CA PRO A 151 4.88 -18.82 -4.83
C PRO A 151 3.58 -19.28 -4.14
N SER A 152 3.63 -19.62 -2.86
CA SER A 152 2.47 -20.03 -2.06
C SER A 152 1.64 -18.86 -1.51
N ALA A 153 2.08 -17.62 -1.67
CA ALA A 153 1.38 -16.46 -1.13
C ALA A 153 0.02 -16.25 -1.82
N SER A 154 -1.06 -16.26 -1.04
CA SER A 154 -2.43 -16.16 -1.53
C SER A 154 -3.44 -15.67 -0.47
N GLY A 155 -4.52 -15.07 -0.95
CA GLY A 155 -5.58 -14.50 -0.14
C GLY A 155 -5.19 -13.15 0.48
N ARG A 156 -5.89 -12.78 1.56
CA ARG A 156 -5.76 -11.46 2.20
C ARG A 156 -4.69 -11.44 3.29
N TYR A 157 -3.75 -10.51 3.19
CA TYR A 157 -2.76 -10.17 4.21
C TYR A 157 -3.18 -8.85 4.85
N CYS A 158 -3.59 -8.87 6.11
CA CYS A 158 -3.94 -7.67 6.86
C CYS A 158 -2.72 -7.21 7.65
N LEU A 159 -2.15 -6.06 7.30
CA LEU A 159 -0.93 -5.56 7.92
C LEU A 159 -1.21 -4.77 9.22
N VAL A 160 -2.10 -5.33 10.02
CA VAL A 160 -2.40 -5.00 11.43
C VAL A 160 -2.43 -6.26 12.29
N SER A 161 -2.58 -7.42 11.65
CA SER A 161 -2.59 -8.74 12.30
C SER A 161 -1.27 -9.43 12.02
N LYS A 162 -0.61 -9.87 13.09
CA LYS A 162 0.71 -10.49 12.98
C LYS A 162 0.66 -11.90 12.39
N GLU A 163 -0.40 -12.68 12.61
CA GLU A 163 -0.38 -14.12 12.30
C GLU A 163 -0.24 -14.42 10.80
N LYS A 164 -1.13 -13.88 9.96
CA LYS A 164 -1.07 -14.16 8.51
C LYS A 164 0.04 -13.37 7.82
N ALA A 165 0.34 -12.15 8.27
CA ALA A 165 1.44 -11.37 7.70
C ALA A 165 2.83 -11.95 8.01
N LYS A 166 3.01 -12.64 9.15
CA LYS A 166 4.22 -13.40 9.47
C LYS A 166 4.54 -14.49 8.45
N SER A 167 3.54 -15.03 7.74
CA SER A 167 3.79 -16.03 6.69
C SER A 167 4.51 -15.44 5.47
N LEU A 168 4.62 -14.11 5.37
CA LEU A 168 5.44 -13.41 4.38
C LEU A 168 6.87 -13.14 4.89
N GLY A 169 7.24 -13.62 6.08
CA GLY A 169 8.55 -13.38 6.67
C GLY A 169 8.80 -11.92 7.07
N ILE A 170 7.73 -11.14 7.27
CA ILE A 170 7.84 -9.72 7.63
C ILE A 170 8.14 -9.60 9.13
N GLU A 171 9.25 -8.94 9.44
CA GLU A 171 9.51 -8.39 10.76
C GLU A 171 9.07 -6.93 10.77
N PHE A 172 8.03 -6.63 11.57
CA PHE A 172 7.45 -5.30 11.61
C PHE A 172 8.35 -4.33 12.36
N VAL A 173 8.56 -3.14 11.77
CA VAL A 173 9.21 -2.03 12.44
C VAL A 173 8.34 -1.58 13.63
N PRO A 174 8.92 -1.41 14.83
CA PRO A 174 8.21 -0.88 15.99
C PRO A 174 7.52 0.47 15.71
N LEU A 175 6.39 0.72 16.39
CA LEU A 175 5.61 1.94 16.18
C LEU A 175 6.42 3.19 16.56
N GLU A 176 7.21 3.11 17.63
CA GLU A 176 8.07 4.18 18.11
C GLU A 176 9.10 4.59 17.06
N ILE A 177 9.72 3.60 16.40
CA ILE A 177 10.68 3.83 15.31
C ILE A 177 9.95 4.43 14.11
N SER A 178 8.78 3.90 13.76
CA SER A 178 7.97 4.40 12.64
C SER A 178 7.55 5.85 12.82
N LEU A 179 7.15 6.24 14.03
CA LEU A 179 6.84 7.62 14.38
C LEU A 179 8.06 8.52 14.29
N LYS A 180 9.21 8.08 14.83
CA LYS A 180 10.47 8.84 14.75
C LYS A 180 10.85 9.13 13.30
N GLU A 181 10.87 8.11 12.45
CA GLU A 181 11.17 8.24 11.01
C GLU A 181 10.17 9.17 10.29
N THR A 182 8.89 9.14 10.69
CA THR A 182 7.87 10.05 10.14
C THR A 182 8.20 11.50 10.49
N VAL A 183 8.50 11.77 11.77
CA VAL A 183 8.82 13.12 12.26
C VAL A 183 10.08 13.66 11.58
N GLU A 184 11.12 12.84 11.47
CA GLU A 184 12.37 13.21 10.79
C GLU A 184 12.11 13.57 9.32
N SER A 185 11.34 12.75 8.59
CA SER A 185 11.00 13.04 7.20
C SER A 185 10.12 14.29 7.04
N LEU A 186 9.22 14.56 7.99
CA LEU A 186 8.42 15.80 8.01
C LEU A 186 9.30 17.04 8.23
N LYS A 187 10.35 16.93 9.03
CA LYS A 187 11.35 18.01 9.21
C LYS A 187 12.17 18.24 7.96
N GLU A 188 12.72 17.19 7.35
CA GLU A 188 13.53 17.27 6.13
C GLU A 188 12.77 17.90 4.96
N LYS A 189 11.45 17.70 4.91
CA LYS A 189 10.56 18.28 3.90
C LYS A 189 9.92 19.61 4.31
N SER A 190 10.37 20.22 5.40
CA SER A 190 9.92 21.53 5.89
C SER A 190 8.42 21.61 6.22
N PHE A 191 7.76 20.49 6.58
CA PHE A 191 6.36 20.51 7.04
C PHE A 191 6.21 21.01 8.48
N VAL A 192 7.30 20.94 9.26
CA VAL A 192 7.42 21.40 10.65
C VAL A 192 8.77 22.08 10.84
N SER A 193 8.78 23.16 11.61
CA SER A 193 9.97 23.89 12.03
C SER A 193 9.89 24.10 13.54
N PHE A 194 10.82 23.50 14.28
CA PHE A 194 11.00 23.70 15.70
C PHE A 194 12.44 23.39 16.08
#